data_AF-A0A3N7EI43-F1
#
_entry.id   AF-A0A3N7EI43-F1
#
_cell.length_a   1.000
_cell.length_b   1.000
_cell.length_c   1.000
_cell.angle_alpha   90.00
_cell.angle_beta   90.00
_cell.angle_gamma   90.00
#
_symmetry.space_group_name_H-M   'P 1'
#
loop_
_entity.id
_entity.type
_entity.pdbx_description
1 polymer ?
#
loop_
_entity_poly.entity_id
_entity_poly.type
_entity_poly.pdbx_seq_one_letter_code
_entity_poly.pdbx_strand_id
1 'polypeptide(L)'
;MKTSQIIAAAALTLLAATGAQAETYEGVNTAVSTKSRDEVNAEAVRTASAPNQNVTRGSRGPETVAVSKDRAIVEAEAVRTAYAPDQNVTSGSRVNSKVISTMVNPIDARVQAQQGSGAIAK
;
A
#
# COMPACT_ATOMS: atom_id res chain seq x y z
N MET A 1 -22.87 -70.31 38.64
CA MET A 1 -23.18 -68.89 38.34
C MET A 1 -22.21 -67.88 38.98
N LYS A 2 -21.52 -68.17 40.09
CA LYS A 2 -20.67 -67.17 40.79
C LYS A 2 -19.29 -66.94 40.15
N THR A 3 -18.65 -67.98 39.62
CA THR A 3 -17.29 -67.89 39.03
C THR A 3 -17.26 -67.11 37.71
N SER A 4 -18.26 -67.29 36.85
CA SER A 4 -18.37 -66.57 35.57
C SER A 4 -18.54 -65.06 35.75
N GLN A 5 -19.25 -64.63 36.79
CA GLN A 5 -19.42 -63.19 37.08
C GLN A 5 -18.13 -62.56 37.62
N ILE A 6 -17.35 -63.30 38.42
CA ILE A 6 -16.04 -62.86 38.90
C ILE A 6 -15.07 -62.73 37.73
N ILE A 7 -15.04 -63.71 36.81
CA ILE A 7 -14.18 -63.65 35.62
C ILE A 7 -14.61 -62.51 34.69
N ALA A 8 -15.91 -62.32 34.47
CA ALA A 8 -16.40 -61.22 33.65
C ALA A 8 -16.08 -59.85 34.27
N ALA A 9 -16.23 -59.69 35.58
CA ALA A 9 -15.86 -58.48 36.28
C ALA A 9 -14.34 -58.23 36.20
N ALA A 10 -13.52 -59.26 36.39
CA ALA A 10 -12.06 -59.16 36.26
C ALA A 10 -11.61 -58.82 34.84
N ALA A 11 -12.26 -59.39 33.81
CA ALA A 11 -11.98 -59.07 32.42
C ALA A 11 -12.38 -57.62 32.10
N LEU A 12 -13.51 -57.15 32.62
CA LEU A 12 -13.97 -55.78 32.41
C LEU A 12 -13.07 -54.75 33.12
N THR A 13 -12.58 -55.04 34.32
CA THR A 13 -11.62 -54.17 35.01
C THR A 13 -10.27 -54.14 34.32
N LEU A 14 -9.81 -55.27 33.77
CA LEU A 14 -8.57 -55.33 33.01
C LEU A 14 -8.67 -54.55 31.69
N LEU A 15 -9.79 -54.65 30.97
CA LEU A 15 -10.05 -53.83 29.78
C LEU A 15 -10.15 -52.34 30.10
N ALA A 16 -10.82 -51.98 31.19
CA ALA A 16 -10.93 -50.58 31.62
C ALA A 16 -9.55 -49.96 31.97
N ALA A 17 -8.65 -50.75 32.56
CA ALA A 17 -7.29 -50.29 32.88
C ALA A 17 -6.44 -50.01 31.63
N THR A 18 -6.70 -50.70 30.51
CA THR A 18 -5.99 -50.46 29.24
C THR A 18 -6.45 -49.22 28.46
N GLY A 19 -7.59 -48.63 28.85
CA GLY A 19 -8.15 -47.42 28.24
C GLY A 19 -7.65 -46.10 28.85
N ALA A 20 -6.95 -46.16 30.00
CA ALA A 20 -6.33 -45.00 30.63
C ALA A 20 -5.04 -44.63 29.90
N GLN A 21 -5.19 -44.08 28.68
CA GLN A 21 -4.11 -43.45 27.94
C GLN A 21 -3.82 -42.12 28.64
N ALA A 22 -2.68 -42.00 29.32
CA ALA A 22 -2.19 -40.70 29.74
C ALA A 22 -1.92 -39.87 28.49
N GLU A 23 -2.38 -38.62 28.46
CA GLU A 23 -2.03 -37.70 27.37
C GLU A 23 -0.50 -37.68 27.24
N THR A 24 0.00 -37.88 26.02
CA THR A 24 1.43 -37.85 25.78
C THR A 24 1.90 -36.42 26.02
N TYR A 25 2.70 -36.22 27.07
CA TYR A 25 3.33 -34.93 27.31
C TYR A 25 4.34 -34.68 26.18
N GLU A 26 3.99 -33.81 25.23
CA GLU A 26 4.84 -33.46 24.09
C GLU A 26 6.06 -32.59 24.46
N GLY A 27 6.29 -32.34 25.75
CA GLY A 27 7.35 -31.44 26.21
C GLY A 27 6.98 -29.97 26.05
N VAL A 28 7.94 -29.10 26.33
CA VAL A 28 7.85 -27.68 25.99
C VAL A 28 8.11 -27.55 24.49
N ASN A 29 7.10 -27.13 23.74
CA ASN A 29 7.28 -26.74 22.33
C ASN A 29 8.34 -25.63 22.25
N THR A 30 9.53 -25.97 21.79
CA THR A 30 10.60 -25.00 21.57
C THR A 30 10.23 -24.17 20.37
N ALA A 31 9.96 -22.88 20.57
CA ALA A 31 9.85 -21.94 19.46
C ALA A 31 11.20 -21.88 18.74
N VAL A 32 11.29 -22.55 17.59
CA VAL A 32 12.47 -22.47 16.73
C VAL A 32 12.41 -21.08 16.09
N SER A 33 13.29 -20.18 16.54
CA SER A 33 13.46 -18.90 15.86
C SER A 33 13.89 -19.17 14.42
N THR A 34 13.17 -18.60 13.46
CA THR A 34 13.49 -18.72 12.03
C THR A 34 14.81 -18.06 11.66
N LYS A 35 15.36 -17.25 12.56
CA LYS A 35 16.66 -16.57 12.43
C LYS A 35 17.59 -16.95 13.58
N SER A 36 18.85 -17.19 13.25
CA SER A 36 19.95 -17.26 14.20
C SER A 36 20.15 -15.92 14.93
N ARG A 37 20.83 -15.96 16.08
CA ARG A 37 21.16 -14.74 16.84
C ARG A 37 22.04 -13.79 16.03
N ASP A 38 22.91 -14.32 15.19
CA ASP A 38 23.80 -13.54 14.32
C ASP A 38 23.01 -12.81 13.24
N GLU A 39 22.02 -13.46 12.63
CA GLU A 39 21.11 -12.82 11.66
C GLU A 39 20.28 -11.72 12.30
N VAL A 40 19.79 -11.92 13.54
CA VAL A 40 19.08 -10.88 14.29
C VAL A 40 20.00 -9.71 14.60
N ASN A 41 21.24 -9.98 15.00
CA ASN A 41 22.22 -8.93 15.30
C ASN A 41 22.59 -8.13 14.03
N ALA A 42 22.83 -8.81 12.92
CA ALA A 42 23.13 -8.17 11.64
C ALA A 42 21.96 -7.28 11.17
N GLU A 43 20.72 -7.73 11.33
CA GLU A 43 19.52 -6.94 11.03
C GLU A 43 19.39 -5.72 11.93
N ALA A 44 19.63 -5.90 13.23
CA ALA A 44 19.54 -4.83 14.22
C ALA A 44 20.58 -3.73 13.94
N VAL A 45 21.84 -4.11 13.65
CA VAL A 45 22.91 -3.16 13.31
C VAL A 45 22.58 -2.41 12.01
N ARG A 46 22.08 -3.12 10.99
CA ARG A 46 21.69 -2.49 9.71
C ARG A 46 20.53 -1.51 9.89
N THR A 47 19.55 -1.87 10.71
CA THR A 47 18.41 -1.00 11.01
C THR A 47 18.85 0.20 11.83
N ALA A 48 19.70 0.01 12.85
CA ALA A 48 20.20 1.09 13.70
C ALA A 48 21.11 2.08 12.95
N SER A 49 21.83 1.61 11.93
CA SER A 49 22.66 2.45 11.04
C SER A 49 21.87 3.09 9.90
N ALA A 50 20.57 2.82 9.77
CA ALA A 50 19.75 3.40 8.72
C ALA A 50 19.65 4.93 8.90
N PRO A 51 19.75 5.73 7.82
CA PRO A 51 19.54 7.17 7.88
C PRO A 51 18.16 7.50 8.44
N ASN A 52 18.09 8.56 9.25
CA ASN A 52 16.84 9.09 9.78
C ASN A 52 16.01 8.09 10.62
N GLN A 53 16.67 7.10 11.22
CA GLN A 53 16.09 6.17 12.16
C GLN A 53 15.74 6.91 13.47
N ASN A 54 14.51 6.72 13.98
CA ASN A 54 14.00 7.32 15.22
C ASN A 54 14.03 8.86 15.31
N VAL A 55 14.16 9.59 14.20
CA VAL A 55 14.09 11.05 14.20
C VAL A 55 12.76 11.57 13.66
N THR A 56 12.25 12.65 14.26
CA THR A 56 11.03 13.34 13.80
C THR A 56 11.27 14.01 12.44
N ARG A 57 10.20 14.25 11.67
CA ARG A 57 10.29 14.84 10.33
C ARG A 57 11.18 16.10 10.28
N GLY A 58 11.05 17.00 11.26
CA GLY A 58 11.83 18.25 11.31
C GLY A 58 13.33 18.07 11.54
N SER A 59 13.78 16.89 11.98
CA SER A 59 15.20 16.59 12.24
C SER A 59 15.92 15.96 11.03
N ARG A 60 15.20 15.69 9.93
CA ARG A 60 15.70 14.97 8.74
C ARG A 60 16.38 15.87 7.69
N GLY A 61 16.63 17.13 8.04
CA GLY A 61 17.05 18.17 7.08
C GLY A 61 15.91 18.59 6.16
N PRO A 62 16.15 19.52 5.21
CA PRO A 62 15.14 19.94 4.24
C PRO A 62 14.73 18.75 3.36
N GLU A 63 13.46 18.35 3.44
CA GLU A 63 12.89 17.40 2.49
C GLU A 63 12.93 18.03 1.10
N THR A 64 13.42 17.30 0.10
CA THR A 64 13.35 17.74 -1.29
C THR A 64 11.89 17.75 -1.71
N VAL A 65 11.26 18.92 -1.69
CA VAL A 65 10.00 19.13 -2.41
C VAL A 65 10.28 18.93 -3.90
N ALA A 66 9.40 18.17 -4.57
CA ALA A 66 9.49 17.98 -6.01
C ALA A 66 9.68 19.32 -6.71
N VAL A 67 10.51 19.34 -7.76
CA VAL A 67 10.83 20.55 -8.52
C VAL A 67 9.52 21.25 -8.88
N SER A 68 9.34 22.45 -8.33
CA SER A 68 8.18 23.27 -8.66
C SER A 68 8.34 23.74 -10.09
N LYS A 69 7.29 23.57 -10.90
CA LYS A 69 7.24 24.11 -12.26
C LYS A 69 7.39 25.64 -12.19
N ASP A 70 8.01 26.25 -13.20
CA ASP A 70 8.13 27.71 -13.28
C ASP A 70 6.73 28.34 -13.15
N ARG A 71 6.62 29.38 -12.31
CA ARG A 71 5.37 30.12 -12.08
C ARG A 71 4.73 30.58 -13.39
N ALA A 72 5.53 31.07 -14.33
CA ALA A 72 5.02 31.56 -15.62
C ALA A 72 4.32 30.45 -16.41
N ILE A 73 4.82 29.22 -16.32
CA ILE A 73 4.18 28.08 -17.00
C ILE A 73 2.88 27.70 -16.30
N VAL A 74 2.86 27.70 -14.96
CA VAL A 74 1.65 27.42 -14.18
C VAL A 74 0.54 28.44 -14.48
N GLU A 75 0.91 29.72 -14.54
CA GLU A 75 -0.03 30.81 -14.87
C GLU A 75 -0.57 30.65 -16.30
N ALA A 76 0.29 30.37 -17.28
CA ALA A 76 -0.13 30.14 -18.66
C ALA A 76 -1.09 28.93 -18.79
N GLU A 77 -0.82 27.84 -18.08
CA GLU A 77 -1.68 26.65 -18.07
C GLU A 77 -3.03 26.91 -17.38
N ALA A 78 -3.02 27.67 -16.28
CA ALA A 78 -4.23 28.05 -15.56
C ALA A 78 -5.13 28.93 -16.44
N VAL A 79 -4.55 29.95 -17.08
CA VAL A 79 -5.27 30.80 -18.03
C VAL A 79 -5.80 29.97 -19.20
N ARG A 80 -4.98 29.12 -19.82
CA ARG A 80 -5.44 28.27 -20.93
C ARG A 80 -6.59 27.35 -20.55
N THR A 81 -6.54 26.78 -19.34
CA THR A 81 -7.62 25.98 -18.78
C THR A 81 -8.88 26.82 -18.60
N ALA A 82 -8.79 27.99 -17.96
CA ALA A 82 -9.94 28.87 -17.70
C ALA A 82 -10.66 29.36 -18.97
N TYR A 83 -9.96 29.39 -20.11
CA TYR A 83 -10.55 29.75 -21.40
C TYR A 83 -11.00 28.54 -22.24
N ALA A 84 -10.95 27.32 -21.70
CA ALA A 84 -11.38 26.15 -22.46
C ALA A 84 -12.89 26.25 -22.84
N PRO A 85 -13.29 25.85 -24.05
CA PRO A 85 -14.67 25.97 -24.51
C PRO A 85 -15.70 25.26 -23.60
N ASP A 86 -15.30 24.15 -22.99
CA ASP A 86 -16.17 23.29 -22.20
C ASP A 86 -16.01 23.47 -20.68
N GLN A 87 -15.51 24.63 -20.22
CA GLN A 87 -15.31 24.90 -18.78
C GLN A 87 -16.58 24.72 -17.93
N ASN A 88 -17.76 24.90 -18.52
CA ASN A 88 -19.05 24.82 -17.84
C ASN A 88 -19.80 23.50 -18.13
N VAL A 89 -19.12 22.51 -18.72
CA VAL A 89 -19.71 21.22 -19.07
C VAL A 89 -19.25 20.17 -18.06
N THR A 90 -20.20 19.40 -17.52
CA THR A 90 -19.91 18.32 -16.57
C THR A 90 -20.08 16.95 -17.23
N SER A 91 -19.20 16.01 -16.89
CA SER A 91 -19.29 14.62 -17.33
C SER A 91 -20.20 13.82 -16.39
N GLY A 92 -21.27 13.20 -16.91
CA GLY A 92 -22.27 12.53 -16.07
C GLY A 92 -22.79 11.16 -16.55
N SER A 93 -22.44 10.70 -17.75
CA SER A 93 -23.07 9.48 -18.30
C SER A 93 -22.58 8.18 -17.65
N ARG A 94 -21.31 8.13 -17.20
CA ARG A 94 -20.68 6.96 -16.59
C ARG A 94 -19.66 7.38 -15.53
N VAL A 95 -19.34 6.45 -14.62
CA VAL A 95 -18.22 6.60 -13.68
C VAL A 95 -16.94 6.85 -14.49
N ASN A 96 -16.17 7.86 -14.09
CA ASN A 96 -14.96 8.32 -14.78
C ASN A 96 -15.16 8.83 -16.22
N SER A 97 -16.39 9.22 -16.60
CA SER A 97 -16.58 9.93 -17.87
C SER A 97 -15.80 11.24 -17.87
N LYS A 98 -15.29 11.64 -19.04
CA LYS A 98 -14.51 12.87 -19.24
C LYS A 98 -15.13 13.68 -20.37
N VAL A 99 -15.11 15.00 -20.24
CA VAL A 99 -15.45 15.91 -21.32
C VAL A 99 -14.23 16.03 -22.23
N ILE A 100 -14.37 15.63 -23.50
CA ILE A 100 -13.33 15.80 -24.51
C ILE A 100 -13.80 16.90 -25.45
N SER A 101 -13.09 18.02 -25.45
CA SER A 101 -13.42 19.15 -26.33
C SER A 101 -13.14 18.79 -27.79
N THR A 102 -14.08 19.09 -28.67
CA THR A 102 -13.89 19.05 -30.13
C THR A 102 -13.62 20.45 -30.71
N MET A 103 -13.59 21.48 -29.85
CA MET A 103 -13.44 22.88 -30.24
C MET A 103 -11.99 23.36 -30.01
N VAL A 104 -11.54 24.30 -30.84
CA VAL A 104 -10.23 24.95 -30.67
C VAL A 104 -10.25 25.84 -29.43
N ASN A 105 -9.19 25.80 -28.62
CA ASN A 105 -9.08 26.69 -27.48
C ASN A 105 -8.93 28.16 -27.96
N PRO A 106 -9.73 29.11 -27.45
CA PRO A 106 -9.66 30.51 -27.85
C PRO A 106 -8.29 31.14 -27.68
N ILE A 107 -7.49 30.71 -26.70
CA ILE A 107 -6.11 31.19 -26.50
C ILE A 107 -5.22 30.73 -27.66
N ASP A 108 -5.31 29.47 -28.06
CA ASP A 108 -4.52 28.91 -29.16
C ASP A 108 -4.90 29.61 -30.49
N ALA A 109 -6.20 29.88 -30.71
CA ALA A 109 -6.69 30.60 -31.88
C ALA A 109 -6.17 32.06 -31.94
N ARG A 110 -6.14 32.76 -30.79
CA ARG A 110 -5.62 34.14 -30.71
C ARG A 110 -4.11 34.20 -31.00
N VAL A 111 -3.35 33.25 -30.46
CA VAL A 111 -1.91 33.15 -30.71
C VAL A 111 -1.63 32.90 -32.20
N GLN A 112 -2.38 32.00 -32.85
CA GLN A 112 -2.26 31.75 -34.28
C GLN A 112 -2.59 32.99 -35.12
N ALA A 113 -3.65 33.74 -34.76
CA ALA A 113 -4.02 34.97 -35.44
C ALA A 113 -2.91 36.03 -35.33
N GLN A 114 -2.32 36.20 -34.15
CA GLN A 114 -1.22 37.16 -33.94
C GLN A 114 0.04 36.78 -34.73
N GLN A 115 0.37 35.48 -34.81
CA GLN A 115 1.49 34.99 -35.62
C GLN A 115 1.26 35.21 -37.11
N GLY A 116 0.03 34.98 -37.59
CA GLY A 116 -0.35 35.24 -38.98
C GLY A 116 -0.31 36.72 -39.37
N SER A 117 -0.73 37.62 -38.47
CA SER A 117 -0.66 39.08 -38.71
C SER A 117 0.77 39.62 -38.69
N GLY A 118 1.67 39.04 -37.88
CA GLY A 118 3.09 39.43 -37.84
C GLY A 118 3.88 39.03 -39.09
N ALA A 119 3.44 38.00 -39.82
CA ALA A 119 4.07 37.55 -41.07
C ALA A 119 3.77 38.46 -42.27
N ILE A 120 2.70 39.25 -42.21
CA ILE A 120 2.26 40.15 -43.30
C ILE A 120 2.87 41.56 -43.14
N ALA A 121 3.42 41.88 -41.95
CA ALA A 121 3.96 43.20 -41.61
C ALA A 121 5.48 43.35 -41.88
N LYS A 122 6.04 42.61 -42.84
CA LYS A 122 7.46 42.69 -43.24
C LYS A 122 7.63 42.96 -44.73
#